data_AF-Q8H6K3-F1
#
_entry.id   AF-Q8H6K3-F1
#
_cell.length_a   1.000
_cell.length_b   1.000
_cell.length_c   1.000
_cell.angle_alpha   90.00
_cell.angle_beta   90.00
_cell.angle_gamma   90.00
#
_symmetry.space_group_name_H-M   'P 1'
#
loop_
_entity.id
_entity.type
_entity.pdbx_description
1 polymer ?
#
loop_
_entity_poly.entity_id
_entity_poly.type
_entity_poly.pdbx_seq_one_letter_code
_entity_poly.pdbx_strand_id
1 'polypeptide(L)' 'MKVTNCSRLLLILAALAGALVHPSKAQDSPQDYVNAHNQARQAVGVGPVQWDG' A
#
# COMPACT_ATOMS: atom_id res chain seq x y z
N MET A 1 12.57 -38.84 -4.75
CA MET A 1 11.79 -38.06 -3.76
C MET A 1 12.43 -36.74 -3.29
N LYS A 2 13.50 -36.23 -3.94
CA LYS A 2 14.15 -34.94 -3.58
C LYS A 2 13.61 -33.74 -4.37
N VAL A 3 13.29 -33.96 -5.65
CA VAL A 3 12.88 -32.91 -6.60
C VAL A 3 11.50 -32.31 -6.28
N THR A 4 10.56 -33.13 -5.77
CA THR A 4 9.20 -32.68 -5.41
C THR A 4 9.19 -31.73 -4.21
N ASN A 5 10.13 -31.90 -3.26
CA ASN A 5 10.27 -30.98 -2.12
C ASN A 5 10.85 -29.63 -2.54
N CYS A 6 11.84 -29.61 -3.44
CA CYS A 6 12.34 -28.34 -4.00
C CYS A 6 11.24 -27.60 -4.78
N SER A 7 10.47 -28.29 -5.62
CA SER A 7 9.38 -27.67 -6.39
C SER A 7 8.30 -27.06 -5.48
N ARG A 8 7.90 -27.76 -4.41
CA ARG A 8 6.94 -27.22 -3.41
C ARG A 8 7.49 -26.01 -2.68
N LEU A 9 8.77 -26.04 -2.28
CA LEU A 9 9.43 -24.91 -1.64
C LEU A 9 9.48 -23.68 -2.55
N LEU A 10 9.78 -23.86 -3.84
CA LEU A 10 9.79 -22.77 -4.81
C LEU A 10 8.40 -22.15 -5.00
N LEU A 11 7.33 -22.96 -5.03
CA LEU A 11 5.95 -22.46 -5.13
C LEU A 11 5.55 -21.66 -3.88
N ILE A 12 5.91 -22.12 -2.68
CA ILE A 12 5.65 -21.41 -1.42
C ILE A 12 6.39 -20.08 -1.38
N LEU A 13 7.67 -20.06 -1.79
CA LEU A 13 8.47 -18.83 -1.84
C LEU A 13 7.91 -17.82 -2.84
N ALA A 14 7.47 -18.27 -4.02
CA ALA A 14 6.84 -17.41 -5.02
C ALA A 14 5.52 -16.80 -4.51
N ALA A 15 4.69 -17.60 -3.84
CA ALA A 15 3.44 -17.12 -3.23
C ALA A 15 3.68 -16.09 -2.12
N LEU A 16 4.67 -16.34 -1.24
CA LEU A 16 5.03 -15.42 -0.16
C LEU A 16 5.59 -14.09 -0.72
N ALA A 17 6.43 -14.14 -1.74
CA ALA A 17 6.93 -12.95 -2.43
C ALA A 17 5.79 -12.14 -3.06
N GLY A 18 4.84 -12.79 -3.75
CA GLY A 18 3.68 -12.12 -4.34
C GLY A 18 2.76 -11.46 -3.30
N ALA A 19 2.58 -12.08 -2.13
CA ALA A 19 1.79 -11.52 -1.04
C ALA A 19 2.42 -10.24 -0.44
N LEU A 20 3.75 -10.13 -0.43
CA LEU A 20 4.49 -8.96 0.08
C LEU A 20 4.53 -7.78 -0.92
N VAL A 21 4.31 -8.03 -2.21
CA VAL A 21 4.33 -6.98 -3.25
C VAL A 21 3.06 -6.11 -3.21
N HIS A 22 1.91 -6.67 -2.83
CA HIS A 22 0.65 -5.92 -2.79
C HIS A 22 0.61 -4.79 -1.74
N PRO A 23 1.01 -4.99 -0.47
CA PRO A 23 1.01 -3.91 0.53
C PRO A 23 2.10 -2.85 0.30
N SER A 24 3.13 -3.15 -0.51
CA SER A 24 4.18 -2.18 -0.89
C SER A 24 3.79 -1.29 -2.07
N LYS A 25 2.64 -1.56 -2.71
CA LYS A 25 1.97 -0.59 -3.59
C LYS A 25 1.06 0.28 -2.73
N ALA A 26 1.63 1.29 -2.08
CA ALA A 26 0.81 2.39 -1.58
C ALA A 26 0.02 2.95 -2.78
N GLN A 27 -1.30 2.74 -2.77
CA GLN A 27 -2.20 3.25 -3.82
C GLN A 27 -2.62 4.69 -3.55
N ASP A 28 -2.23 5.23 -2.40
CA ASP A 28 -2.56 6.58 -2.00
C ASP A 28 -1.67 7.56 -2.76
N SER A 29 -2.29 8.32 -3.65
CA SER A 29 -1.69 9.52 -4.23
C SER A 29 -1.46 10.57 -3.13
N PRO A 30 -0.54 11.53 -3.30
CA PRO A 30 -0.43 12.68 -2.40
C PRO A 30 -1.78 13.40 -2.15
N GLN A 31 -2.69 13.35 -3.12
CA GLN A 31 -4.01 13.93 -3.02
C GLN A 31 -4.91 13.23 -1.99
N ASP A 32 -4.76 11.92 -1.79
CA ASP A 32 -5.57 11.18 -0.83
C ASP A 32 -5.29 11.66 0.61
N TYR A 33 -4.03 11.98 0.91
CA TYR A 33 -3.64 12.59 2.16
C TYR A 33 -4.23 14.00 2.33
N VAL A 34 -4.15 14.84 1.29
CA VAL A 34 -4.70 16.21 1.32
C VAL A 34 -6.21 16.19 1.51
N ASN A 35 -6.93 15.27 0.84
CA ASN A 35 -8.37 15.15 0.93
C ASN A 35 -8.84 14.81 2.36
N ALA A 36 -8.24 13.78 2.97
CA ALA A 36 -8.58 13.39 4.34
C ALA A 36 -8.34 14.52 5.35
N HIS A 37 -7.23 15.26 5.21
CA HIS A 37 -6.93 16.40 6.08
C HIS A 37 -7.88 17.56 5.85
N ASN A 38 -8.18 17.91 4.61
CA ASN A 38 -9.10 19.01 4.29
C ASN A 38 -10.52 18.72 4.78
N GLN A 39 -10.97 17.47 4.74
CA GLN A 39 -12.24 17.07 5.35
C GLN A 39 -12.25 17.34 6.87
N ALA A 40 -11.19 16.96 7.59
CA ALA A 40 -11.07 17.22 9.02
C ALA A 40 -10.96 18.73 9.35
N ARG A 41 -10.19 19.49 8.55
CA ARG A 41 -10.03 20.95 8.70
C ARG A 41 -11.35 21.68 8.50
N GLN A 42 -12.12 21.29 7.49
CA GLN A 42 -13.45 21.82 7.24
C GLN A 42 -14.39 21.58 8.43
N ALA A 43 -14.33 20.39 9.05
CA ALA A 43 -15.15 20.05 10.21
C ALA A 43 -14.90 20.95 11.43
N VAL A 44 -13.73 21.59 11.51
CA VAL A 44 -13.35 22.52 12.60
C VAL A 44 -13.24 23.98 12.14
N GLY A 45 -13.75 24.32 10.95
CA GLY A 45 -13.78 25.70 10.44
C GLY A 45 -12.41 26.24 9.98
N VAL A 46 -11.45 25.36 9.72
CA VAL A 46 -10.11 25.71 9.24
C VAL A 46 -10.05 25.55 7.71
N GLY A 47 -9.49 26.53 7.00
CA GLY A 47 -9.39 26.50 5.52
C GLY A 47 -8.51 25.36 4.98
N PRO A 48 -8.61 24.98 3.70
CA PRO A 48 -7.88 23.83 3.13
C PRO A 48 -6.38 24.09 2.97
N VAL A 49 -5.62 23.00 2.80
CA VAL A 49 -4.21 23.01 2.38
C VAL A 49 -4.06 22.31 1.03
N GLN A 50 -2.94 22.56 0.37
CA GLN A 50 -2.52 21.89 -0.85
C GLN A 50 -1.20 21.15 -0.62
N TRP A 51 -0.96 20.13 -1.42
CA TRP A 51 0.34 19.47 -1.44
C TRP A 51 1.40 20.43 -2.00
N ASP A 52 2.56 20.49 -1.35
CA ASP A 52 3.76 21.14 -1.90
C ASP A 52 4.64 20.04 -2.50
N GLY A 53 4.92 20.17 -3.80
CA GLY A 53 5.48 19.11 -4.65
C GLY A 53 6.87 18.64 -4.26
#